data_AF-A0A1V3WEP0-F1
#
_entry.id   AF-A0A1V3WEP0-F1
#
_cell.length_a   1.000
_cell.length_b   1.000
_cell.length_c   1.000
_cell.angle_alpha   90.00
_cell.angle_beta   90.00
_cell.angle_gamma   90.00
#
_symmetry.space_group_name_H-M   'P 1'
#
loop_
_entity.id
_entity.type
_entity.pdbx_description
1 polymer ?
#
loop_
_entity_poly.entity_id
_entity_poly.type
_entity_poly.pdbx_seq_one_letter_code
_entity_poly.pdbx_strand_id
1 'polypeptide(L)'
;MTTSDPAVALIQAAARRESDNFASKMADSSLAAAVDVWLRRVARRKATPAQRARLVKAVERASAAETKAVQLTRAALLRAAGLDERPAAAAAIAAGATYTEVGAVLGMTQQGASARIRPYLAARASAQGRR
;
A
#
# COMPACT_ATOMS: atom_id res chain seq x y z
N MET A 1 30.67 -18.85 21.15
CA MET A 1 29.66 -17.80 21.38
C MET A 1 30.16 -16.53 20.76
N THR A 2 29.58 -16.07 19.64
CA THR A 2 29.93 -14.77 19.08
C THR A 2 29.18 -13.71 19.87
N THR A 3 29.91 -12.91 20.65
CA THR A 3 29.40 -11.70 21.29
C THR A 3 28.77 -10.85 20.19
N SER A 4 27.44 -10.70 20.22
CA SER A 4 26.74 -9.87 19.23
C SER A 4 27.25 -8.45 19.37
N ASP A 5 27.72 -7.86 18.27
CA ASP A 5 28.25 -6.51 18.24
C ASP A 5 27.23 -5.54 18.87
N PRO A 6 27.60 -4.79 19.94
CA PRO A 6 26.70 -3.87 20.60
C PRO A 6 26.11 -2.82 19.64
N ALA A 7 26.83 -2.43 18.58
CA ALA A 7 26.31 -1.52 17.57
C ALA A 7 25.16 -2.16 16.76
N VAL A 8 25.27 -3.44 16.41
CA VAL A 8 24.21 -4.18 15.68
C VAL A 8 22.94 -4.27 16.54
N ALA A 9 23.08 -4.52 17.84
CA ALA A 9 21.94 -4.55 18.77
C ALA A 9 21.24 -3.18 18.86
N LEU A 10 22.00 -2.08 18.92
CA LEU A 10 21.45 -0.72 18.93
C LEU A 10 20.74 -0.39 17.61
N ILE A 11 21.32 -0.77 16.46
CA ILE A 11 20.69 -0.58 15.13
C ILE A 11 19.36 -1.32 15.06
N GLN A 12 19.31 -2.58 15.49
CA GLN A 12 18.07 -3.36 15.47
C GLN A 12 17.02 -2.79 16.43
N ALA A 13 17.43 -2.31 17.60
CA ALA A 13 16.52 -1.65 18.54
C ALA A 13 15.94 -0.36 17.96
N ALA A 14 16.76 0.47 17.31
CA ALA A 14 16.31 1.69 16.62
C ALA A 14 15.34 1.36 15.47
N ALA A 15 15.66 0.37 14.64
CA ALA A 15 14.80 -0.06 13.54
C ALA A 15 13.42 -0.55 14.02
N ARG A 16 13.37 -1.28 15.13
CA ARG A 16 12.11 -1.72 15.75
C ARG A 16 11.29 -0.57 16.32
N ARG A 17 11.95 0.46 16.88
CA ARG A 17 11.26 1.64 17.41
C ARG A 17 10.67 2.51 16.30
N GLU A 18 11.41 2.66 15.21
CA GLU A 18 11.02 3.55 14.10
C GLU A 18 10.19 2.86 13.01
N SER A 19 9.91 1.55 13.12
CA SER A 19 9.26 0.79 12.05
C SER A 19 7.91 1.35 11.62
N ASP A 20 7.09 1.79 12.59
CA ASP A 20 5.74 2.29 12.32
C ASP A 20 5.77 3.66 11.63
N ASN A 21 6.64 4.55 12.10
CA ASN A 21 6.88 5.87 11.50
C ASN A 21 7.40 5.73 10.06
N PHE A 22 8.38 4.83 9.87
CA PHE A 22 8.92 4.54 8.55
C PHE A 22 7.85 3.96 7.62
N ALA A 23 7.07 2.99 8.08
CA ALA A 23 5.99 2.39 7.32
C ALA A 23 4.92 3.42 6.91
N SER A 24 4.55 4.34 7.82
CA SER A 24 3.61 5.43 7.52
C SER A 24 4.13 6.36 6.42
N LYS A 25 5.39 6.80 6.51
CA LYS A 25 6.00 7.67 5.48
C LYS A 25 6.10 6.98 4.13
N MET A 26 6.44 5.70 4.12
CA MET A 26 6.44 4.89 2.90
C MET A 26 5.02 4.73 2.32
N ALA A 27 4.01 4.61 3.17
CA ALA A 27 2.63 4.54 2.74
C ALA A 27 2.18 5.84 2.05
N ASP A 28 2.49 7.00 2.64
CA ASP A 28 2.17 8.31 2.08
C ASP A 28 2.89 8.56 0.74
N SER A 29 4.20 8.29 0.71
CA SER A 29 5.03 8.51 -0.47
C SER A 29 4.61 7.62 -1.64
N SER A 30 4.33 6.34 -1.36
CA SER A 30 3.86 5.41 -2.40
C SER A 30 2.46 5.75 -2.91
N LEU A 31 1.56 6.27 -2.05
CA LEU A 31 0.24 6.72 -2.48
C LEU A 31 0.33 7.97 -3.38
N ALA A 32 1.14 8.95 -3.01
CA ALA A 32 1.36 10.14 -3.83
C ALA A 32 1.91 9.78 -5.22
N ALA A 33 2.93 8.90 -5.26
CA ALA A 33 3.49 8.40 -6.51
C ALA A 33 2.44 7.65 -7.37
N ALA A 34 1.60 6.82 -6.74
CA ALA A 34 0.54 6.11 -7.44
C ALA A 34 -0.51 7.05 -8.04
N VAL A 35 -0.92 8.09 -7.31
CA VAL A 35 -1.83 9.13 -7.84
C VAL A 35 -1.20 9.81 -9.06
N ASP A 36 0.08 10.17 -9.00
CA ASP A 36 0.77 10.81 -10.12
C ASP A 36 0.90 9.91 -11.35
N VAL A 37 1.20 8.63 -11.16
CA VAL A 37 1.28 7.65 -12.26
C VAL A 37 -0.11 7.42 -12.84
N TRP A 38 -1.11 7.20 -12.00
CA TRP A 38 -2.48 6.96 -12.44
C TRP A 38 -3.03 8.17 -13.23
N LEU A 39 -2.87 9.40 -12.73
CA LEU A 39 -3.29 10.61 -13.45
C LEU A 39 -2.62 10.73 -14.82
N ARG A 40 -1.29 10.53 -14.88
CA ARG A 40 -0.51 10.75 -16.11
C ARG A 40 -0.64 9.63 -17.13
N ARG A 41 -0.66 8.37 -16.70
CA ARG A 41 -0.50 7.20 -17.57
C ARG A 41 -1.79 6.41 -17.75
N VAL A 42 -2.68 6.40 -16.75
CA VAL A 42 -3.92 5.61 -16.78
C VAL A 42 -5.11 6.49 -17.14
N ALA A 43 -5.40 7.49 -16.31
CA ALA A 43 -6.53 8.40 -16.52
C ALA A 43 -6.25 9.48 -17.58
N ARG A 44 -4.98 9.72 -17.92
CA ARG A 44 -4.50 10.72 -18.88
C ARG A 44 -5.08 12.13 -18.63
N ARG A 45 -5.18 12.54 -17.35
CA ARG A 45 -5.70 13.84 -16.92
C ARG A 45 -4.57 14.78 -16.53
N LYS A 46 -4.70 16.06 -16.91
CA LYS A 46 -3.89 17.13 -16.34
C LYS A 46 -4.45 17.51 -14.96
N ALA A 47 -3.57 17.70 -13.99
CA ALA A 47 -3.92 18.15 -12.65
C ALA A 47 -2.87 19.14 -12.14
N THR A 48 -3.30 20.21 -11.48
CA THR A 48 -2.40 21.12 -10.76
C THR A 48 -1.85 20.43 -9.50
N PRO A 49 -0.72 20.89 -8.92
CA PRO A 49 -0.20 20.34 -7.66
C PRO A 49 -1.24 20.32 -6.53
N ALA A 50 -2.07 21.37 -6.42
CA ALA A 50 -3.13 21.45 -5.43
C ALA A 50 -4.23 20.39 -5.65
N GLN A 51 -4.64 20.17 -6.90
CA GLN A 51 -5.62 19.10 -7.22
C GLN A 51 -5.07 17.72 -6.90
N ARG A 52 -3.78 17.48 -7.13
CA ARG A 52 -3.12 16.21 -6.79
C ARG A 52 -3.09 15.98 -5.29
N ALA A 53 -2.66 16.98 -4.52
CA ALA A 53 -2.63 16.89 -3.06
C ALA A 53 -4.03 16.60 -2.48
N ARG A 54 -5.08 17.26 -3.01
CA ARG A 54 -6.47 16.99 -2.64
C ARG A 54 -6.90 15.56 -3.00
N LEU A 55 -6.55 15.08 -4.19
CA LEU A 55 -6.86 13.71 -4.61
C LEU A 55 -6.14 12.67 -3.74
N VAL A 56 -4.87 12.89 -3.40
CA VAL A 56 -4.13 12.01 -2.46
C VAL A 56 -4.89 11.90 -1.14
N LYS A 57 -5.28 13.03 -0.53
CA LYS A 57 -6.03 13.02 0.73
C LYS A 57 -7.42 12.39 0.59
N ALA A 58 -8.09 12.57 -0.54
CA ALA A 58 -9.39 11.93 -0.78
C ALA A 58 -9.26 10.41 -0.95
N VAL A 59 -8.22 9.92 -1.64
CA VAL A 59 -7.95 8.48 -1.79
C VAL A 59 -7.49 7.87 -0.47
N GLU A 60 -6.67 8.57 0.31
CA GLU A 60 -6.22 8.14 1.65
C GLU A 60 -7.42 7.90 2.58
N ARG A 61 -8.44 8.76 2.50
CA ARG A 61 -9.70 8.66 3.26
C ARG A 61 -10.75 7.76 2.60
N ALA A 62 -10.43 7.11 1.48
CA ALA A 62 -11.35 6.32 0.67
C ALA A 62 -12.64 7.06 0.25
N SER A 63 -12.58 8.39 0.11
CA SER A 63 -13.74 9.23 -0.23
C SER A 63 -13.79 9.62 -1.72
N ALA A 64 -12.75 9.32 -2.49
CA ALA A 64 -12.72 9.55 -3.93
C ALA A 64 -13.29 8.36 -4.70
N ALA A 65 -14.04 8.62 -5.78
CA ALA A 65 -14.51 7.57 -6.70
C ALA A 65 -13.34 6.79 -7.32
N GLU A 66 -12.17 7.42 -7.45
CA GLU A 66 -11.00 6.81 -8.07
C GLU A 66 -10.14 6.01 -7.10
N THR A 67 -10.54 5.92 -5.82
CA THR A 67 -9.81 5.17 -4.78
C THR A 67 -9.47 3.76 -5.24
N LYS A 68 -10.44 3.03 -5.80
CA LYS A 68 -10.23 1.67 -6.33
C LYS A 68 -9.10 1.63 -7.36
N ALA A 69 -9.17 2.48 -8.40
CA ALA A 69 -8.21 2.46 -9.50
C ALA A 69 -6.80 2.92 -9.06
N VAL A 70 -6.74 3.92 -8.18
CA VAL A 70 -5.46 4.41 -7.64
C VAL A 70 -4.80 3.36 -6.75
N GLN A 71 -5.55 2.68 -5.87
CA GLN A 71 -4.99 1.64 -5.01
C GLN A 71 -4.55 0.40 -5.80
N LEU A 72 -5.27 0.02 -6.86
CA LEU A 72 -4.80 -1.01 -7.80
C LEU A 72 -3.50 -0.61 -8.51
N THR A 73 -3.41 0.66 -8.95
CA THR A 73 -2.16 1.20 -9.54
C THR A 73 -1.01 1.16 -8.52
N ARG A 74 -1.27 1.54 -7.27
CA ARG A 74 -0.29 1.48 -6.18
C ARG A 74 0.18 0.05 -5.93
N ALA A 75 -0.74 -0.91 -5.88
CA ALA A 75 -0.40 -2.33 -5.68
C ALA A 75 0.51 -2.85 -6.81
N ALA A 76 0.19 -2.51 -8.07
CA ALA A 76 1.02 -2.85 -9.23
C ALA A 76 2.44 -2.25 -9.13
N LEU A 77 2.54 -0.97 -8.76
CA LEU A 77 3.83 -0.27 -8.61
C LEU A 77 4.68 -0.87 -7.48
N LEU A 78 4.07 -1.14 -6.33
CA LEU A 78 4.75 -1.77 -5.19
C LEU A 78 5.26 -3.16 -5.59
N ARG A 79 4.43 -3.96 -6.27
CA ARG A 79 4.82 -5.27 -6.77
C ARG A 79 5.99 -5.20 -7.74
N ALA A 80 5.93 -4.29 -8.72
CA ALA A 80 7.00 -4.08 -9.69
C ALA A 80 8.32 -3.62 -9.04
N ALA A 81 8.24 -2.88 -7.94
CA ALA A 81 9.39 -2.44 -7.15
C ALA A 81 9.89 -3.47 -6.11
N GLY A 82 9.26 -4.65 -6.01
CA GLY A 82 9.61 -5.66 -5.01
C GLY A 82 9.22 -5.29 -3.57
N LEU A 83 8.32 -4.32 -3.39
CA LEU A 83 7.83 -3.86 -2.09
C LEU A 83 6.51 -4.55 -1.72
N ASP A 84 6.16 -4.51 -0.42
CA ASP A 84 4.91 -5.09 0.08
C ASP A 84 3.68 -4.36 -0.46
N GLU A 85 2.96 -5.03 -1.35
CA GLU A 85 1.78 -4.54 -2.04
C GLU A 85 0.47 -4.80 -1.28
N ARG A 86 0.48 -5.66 -0.26
CA ARG A 86 -0.72 -6.14 0.44
C ARG A 86 -1.56 -4.99 1.05
N PRO A 87 -0.97 -3.95 1.65
CA PRO A 87 -1.75 -2.81 2.16
C PRO A 87 -2.55 -2.10 1.07
N ALA A 88 -1.95 -1.91 -0.12
CA ALA A 88 -2.60 -1.26 -1.25
C ALA A 88 -3.69 -2.15 -1.87
N ALA A 89 -3.41 -3.45 -2.05
CA ALA A 89 -4.41 -4.41 -2.53
C ALA A 89 -5.62 -4.52 -1.58
N ALA A 90 -5.38 -4.53 -0.26
CA ALA A 90 -6.44 -4.49 0.74
C ALA A 90 -7.28 -3.21 0.66
N ALA A 91 -6.65 -2.05 0.48
CA ALA A 91 -7.35 -0.78 0.30
C ALA A 91 -8.16 -0.74 -1.00
N ALA A 92 -7.67 -1.36 -2.07
CA ALA A 92 -8.42 -1.51 -3.32
C ALA A 92 -9.67 -2.38 -3.12
N ILE A 93 -9.57 -3.49 -2.40
CA ILE A 93 -10.72 -4.36 -2.07
C ILE A 93 -11.74 -3.62 -1.22
N ALA A 94 -11.31 -2.86 -0.23
CA ALA A 94 -12.20 -2.01 0.57
C ALA A 94 -12.93 -0.96 -0.28
N ALA A 95 -12.31 -0.50 -1.37
CA ALA A 95 -12.92 0.37 -2.37
C ALA A 95 -13.70 -0.38 -3.47
N GLY A 96 -13.97 -1.67 -3.31
CA GLY A 96 -14.77 -2.48 -4.24
C GLY A 96 -13.99 -3.16 -5.36
N ALA A 97 -12.68 -3.34 -5.23
CA ALA A 97 -11.93 -4.22 -6.12
C ALA A 97 -12.20 -5.69 -5.82
N THR A 98 -12.33 -6.49 -6.87
CA THR A 98 -12.44 -7.95 -6.77
C THR A 98 -11.05 -8.58 -6.65
N TYR A 99 -10.98 -9.81 -6.13
CA TYR A 99 -9.73 -10.59 -6.13
C TYR A 99 -9.23 -10.89 -7.55
N THR A 100 -10.11 -10.88 -8.56
CA THR A 100 -9.72 -11.01 -9.97
C THR A 100 -8.94 -9.80 -10.45
N GLU A 101 -9.43 -8.58 -10.16
CA GLU A 101 -8.74 -7.34 -10.52
C GLU A 101 -7.41 -7.22 -9.78
N VAL A 102 -7.38 -7.59 -8.49
CA VAL A 102 -6.13 -7.66 -7.72
C VAL A 102 -5.16 -8.67 -8.33
N GLY A 103 -5.64 -9.89 -8.67
CA GLY A 103 -4.81 -10.89 -9.33
C GLY A 103 -4.20 -10.38 -10.64
N ALA A 104 -5.02 -9.74 -11.48
CA ALA A 104 -4.57 -9.19 -12.76
C ALA A 104 -3.44 -8.17 -12.59
N VAL A 105 -3.57 -7.20 -11.67
CA VAL A 105 -2.53 -6.17 -11.47
C VAL A 105 -1.27 -6.71 -10.77
N LEU A 106 -1.38 -7.82 -10.05
CA LEU A 106 -0.25 -8.47 -9.38
C LEU A 106 0.40 -9.58 -10.22
N GLY A 107 -0.12 -9.86 -11.42
CA GLY A 107 0.38 -10.91 -12.28
C GLY A 107 0.15 -12.32 -11.72
N MET A 108 -0.99 -12.54 -11.05
CA MET A 108 -1.34 -13.83 -10.45
C MET A 108 -2.82 -14.17 -10.63
N THR A 109 -3.20 -15.40 -10.33
CA THR A 109 -4.61 -15.85 -10.40
C THR A 109 -5.46 -15.20 -9.31
N GLN A 110 -6.79 -15.18 -9.51
CA GLN A 110 -7.75 -14.75 -8.49
C GLN A 110 -7.60 -15.54 -7.17
N GLN A 111 -7.37 -16.85 -7.26
CA GLN A 111 -7.14 -17.71 -6.10
C GLN A 111 -5.83 -17.34 -5.38
N GLY A 112 -4.76 -17.09 -6.12
CA GLY A 112 -3.49 -16.63 -5.57
C GLY A 112 -3.61 -15.28 -4.86
N ALA A 113 -4.32 -14.33 -5.46
CA ALA A 113 -4.62 -13.04 -4.84
C ALA A 113 -5.44 -13.20 -3.55
N SER A 114 -6.48 -14.04 -3.58
CA SER A 114 -7.30 -14.35 -2.39
C SER A 114 -6.46 -14.96 -1.26
N ALA A 115 -5.67 -15.98 -1.56
CA ALA A 115 -4.79 -16.65 -0.60
C ALA A 115 -3.75 -15.69 0.01
N ARG A 116 -3.26 -14.74 -0.78
CA ARG A 116 -2.26 -13.75 -0.34
C ARG A 116 -2.85 -12.62 0.51
N ILE A 117 -4.04 -12.13 0.17
CA ILE A 117 -4.61 -10.93 0.80
C ILE A 117 -5.53 -11.25 1.98
N ARG A 118 -6.26 -12.37 1.98
CA ARG A 118 -7.16 -12.74 3.09
C ARG A 118 -6.45 -12.82 4.45
N PRO A 119 -5.27 -13.46 4.59
CA PRO A 119 -4.56 -13.51 5.87
C PRO A 119 -4.14 -12.12 6.36
N TYR A 120 -3.75 -11.24 5.44
CA TYR A 120 -3.40 -9.85 5.76
C TYR A 120 -4.61 -9.08 6.31
N LEU A 121 -5.78 -9.23 5.67
CA LEU A 121 -7.02 -8.62 6.15
C LEU A 121 -7.42 -9.14 7.54
N ALA A 122 -7.31 -10.46 7.77
CA ALA A 122 -7.61 -11.07 9.06
C ALA A 122 -6.69 -10.55 10.16
N ALA A 123 -5.37 -10.53 9.93
CA ALA A 123 -4.40 -10.00 10.88
C ALA A 123 -4.66 -8.52 11.23
N ARG A 124 -5.04 -7.72 10.23
CA ARG A 124 -5.39 -6.30 10.43
C ARG A 124 -6.66 -6.12 11.27
N ALA A 125 -7.68 -6.94 11.04
CA ALA A 125 -8.91 -6.90 11.85
C ALA A 125 -8.63 -7.26 13.31
N SER A 126 -7.80 -8.28 13.56
CA SER A 126 -7.38 -8.65 14.92
C SER A 126 -6.56 -7.57 15.62
N ALA A 127 -5.74 -6.81 14.88
CA ALA A 127 -4.99 -5.68 15.44
C ALA A 127 -5.88 -4.48 15.79
N GLN A 128 -6.97 -4.26 15.04
CA GLN A 128 -7.92 -3.19 15.31
C GLN A 128 -8.84 -3.48 16.50
N GLY A 129 -9.24 -4.74 16.72
CA GLY A 129 -10.06 -5.13 17.88
C GLY A 129 -9.31 -5.20 19.21
N ARG A 130 -7.98 -5.00 19.21
CA ARG A 130 -7.15 -4.92 20.43
C ARG A 130 -6.82 -3.49 20.87
N ARG A 131 -7.36 -2.48 20.18
CA ARG A 131 -7.28 -1.07 20.54
C ARG A 131 -8.62 -0.60 21.08
#